data_AF-A0A183GJI8-F1
#
_entry.id   AF-A0A183GJI8-F1
#
_cell.length_a   1.000
_cell.length_b   1.000
_cell.length_c   1.000
_cell.angle_alpha   90.00
_cell.angle_beta   90.00
_cell.angle_gamma   90.00
#
_symmetry.space_group_name_H-M   'P 1'
#
loop_
_entity.id
_entity.type
_entity.pdbx_description
1 polymer ?
#
loop_
_entity_poly.entity_id
_entity_poly.type
_entity_poly.pdbx_seq_one_letter_code
_entity_poly.pdbx_strand_id
1 'polypeptide(L)'
;MGRIACIGPLIYAVIHKGCKSVEIPHTGLILALLILACACQLGLVFFWSDTVAIGSKRYSLALYLLLFGLAVVDAISNVLFIPFMAGFHPTYLNAFFVGMGFSSLIPSILSLIQGSGSYTCEGSVPHYSPPLFSAAIFFLIIFFSTCISTVAFVVLYYVAVQKNSPVHRRTCFQSAEEYKPLSTTSYVFILLTVSLVNAQMNGILPSVSSFSALPYSQATYHYSIALSNIMMPLASFLSFFVLVRKLPLLGMLSGISTATTAFLVYLAALSPAMIFNSKSTGSALSISASLLAAGLHSYLRVAFASRLRVSDESESRLFWNGVFTQIGSFTGSMVMLVVNLNGVFKSAPPCR
;
A
#
# COMPACT_ATOMS: atom_id res chain seq x y z
N MET A 1 -10.59 -8.45 7.09
CA MET A 1 -10.30 -7.48 8.17
C MET A 1 -9.84 -6.12 7.64
N GLY A 2 -8.85 -6.02 6.73
CA GLY A 2 -8.36 -4.73 6.23
C GLY A 2 -9.41 -3.77 5.67
N ARG A 3 -10.50 -4.29 5.09
CA ARG A 3 -11.62 -3.49 4.56
C ARG A 3 -12.37 -2.67 5.62
N ILE A 4 -12.49 -3.20 6.84
CA ILE A 4 -13.16 -2.50 7.96
C ILE A 4 -12.24 -1.39 8.49
N ALA A 5 -10.93 -1.60 8.43
CA ALA A 5 -9.94 -0.60 8.85
C ALA A 5 -9.99 0.70 8.00
N CYS A 6 -10.40 0.61 6.73
CA CYS A 6 -10.64 1.78 5.86
C CYS A 6 -11.77 2.71 6.35
N ILE A 7 -12.58 2.29 7.33
CA ILE A 7 -13.60 3.13 7.96
C ILE A 7 -12.97 4.16 8.91
N GLY A 8 -11.84 3.85 9.55
CA GLY A 8 -11.16 4.75 10.49
C GLY A 8 -10.88 6.15 9.91
N PRO A 9 -10.32 6.26 8.70
CA PRO A 9 -10.11 7.54 8.02
C PRO A 9 -11.40 8.30 7.68
N LEU A 10 -12.50 7.59 7.36
CA LEU A 10 -13.81 8.21 7.12
C LEU A 10 -14.39 8.80 8.41
N ILE A 11 -14.29 8.07 9.52
CA ILE A 11 -14.67 8.55 10.85
C ILE A 11 -13.85 9.79 11.21
N TYR A 12 -12.52 9.74 11.02
CA TYR A 12 -11.64 10.89 11.24
C TYR A 12 -12.07 12.11 10.40
N ALA A 13 -12.39 11.90 9.12
CA ALA A 13 -12.85 12.96 8.23
C ALA A 13 -14.18 13.60 8.68
N VAL A 14 -15.12 12.78 9.14
CA VAL A 14 -16.42 13.24 9.67
C VAL A 14 -16.22 14.03 10.96
N ILE A 15 -15.37 13.55 11.88
CA ILE A 15 -15.09 14.23 13.15
C ILE A 15 -14.37 15.56 12.89
N HIS A 16 -13.33 15.57 12.05
CA HIS A 16 -12.54 16.77 11.77
C HIS A 16 -13.36 17.87 11.07
N LYS A 17 -14.27 17.49 10.16
CA LYS A 17 -15.13 18.44 9.45
C LYS A 17 -16.38 18.84 10.25
N GLY A 18 -16.93 17.92 11.04
CA GLY A 18 -18.14 18.12 11.83
C GLY A 18 -17.90 18.81 13.17
N CYS A 19 -16.74 18.64 13.78
CA CYS A 19 -16.37 19.24 15.07
C CYS A 19 -15.20 20.22 14.89
N LYS A 20 -15.45 21.40 14.33
CA LYS A 20 -14.47 22.51 14.25
C LYS A 20 -13.94 22.98 15.61
N SER A 21 -14.56 22.56 16.72
CA SER A 21 -14.18 22.93 18.08
C SER A 21 -13.09 22.03 18.69
N VAL A 22 -12.68 20.95 18.01
CA VAL A 22 -11.62 20.05 18.47
C VAL A 22 -10.39 20.28 17.60
N GLU A 23 -9.45 21.09 18.08
CA GLU A 23 -8.10 21.14 17.52
C GLU A 23 -7.42 19.79 17.82
N ILE A 24 -7.50 18.86 16.87
CA ILE A 24 -6.81 17.57 17.00
C ILE A 24 -5.31 17.84 16.79
N PRO A 25 -4.44 17.58 17.77
CA PRO A 25 -3.00 17.70 17.57
C PRO A 25 -2.54 16.60 16.60
N HIS A 26 -2.44 16.92 15.31
CA HIS A 26 -2.05 15.99 14.25
C HIS A 26 -0.78 15.20 14.61
N THR A 27 0.19 15.87 15.23
CA THR A 27 1.42 15.23 15.71
C THR A 27 1.16 14.16 16.78
N GLY A 28 0.37 14.47 17.80
CA GLY A 28 0.07 13.54 18.89
C GLY A 28 -0.65 12.30 18.37
N LEU A 29 -1.55 12.48 17.40
CA LEU A 29 -2.25 11.37 16.75
C LEU A 29 -1.31 10.50 15.91
N ILE A 30 -0.41 11.12 15.14
CA ILE A 30 0.60 10.36 14.37
C ILE A 30 1.51 9.54 15.31
N LEU A 31 2.00 10.15 16.39
CA LEU A 31 2.85 9.47 17.35
C LEU A 31 2.09 8.32 18.04
N ALA A 32 0.84 8.55 18.43
CA ALA A 32 -0.01 7.51 19.02
C ALA A 32 -0.21 6.31 18.06
N LEU A 33 -0.40 6.56 16.76
CA LEU A 33 -0.51 5.50 15.76
C LEU A 33 0.79 4.72 15.57
N LEU A 34 1.94 5.39 15.60
CA LEU A 34 3.25 4.73 15.52
C LEU A 34 3.53 3.87 16.75
N ILE A 35 3.19 4.35 17.95
CA ILE A 35 3.28 3.58 19.20
C ILE A 35 2.33 2.38 19.16
N LEU A 36 1.09 2.58 18.68
CA LEU A 36 0.13 1.48 18.50
C LEU A 36 0.66 0.43 17.52
N ALA A 37 1.28 0.83 16.41
CA ALA A 37 1.92 -0.13 15.48
C ALA A 37 3.04 -0.93 16.13
N CYS A 38 3.93 -0.26 16.89
CA CYS A 38 5.00 -0.93 17.64
C CYS A 38 4.42 -1.93 18.64
N ALA A 39 3.38 -1.54 19.41
CA ALA A 39 2.73 -2.40 20.37
C ALA A 39 2.04 -3.60 19.71
N CYS A 40 1.35 -3.39 18.59
CA CYS A 40 0.72 -4.48 17.84
C CYS A 40 1.74 -5.47 17.28
N GLN A 41 2.84 -4.99 16.71
CA GLN A 41 3.91 -5.84 16.18
C GLN A 41 4.64 -6.62 17.27
N LEU A 42 4.94 -5.97 18.40
CA LEU A 42 5.55 -6.65 19.55
C LEU A 42 4.59 -7.70 20.12
N GLY A 43 3.29 -7.39 20.21
CA GLY A 43 2.26 -8.35 20.60
C GLY A 43 2.22 -9.56 19.67
N LEU A 44 2.40 -9.36 18.35
CA LEU A 44 2.45 -10.47 17.39
C LEU A 44 3.65 -11.40 17.63
N VAL A 45 4.76 -10.93 18.21
CA VAL A 45 5.91 -11.79 18.53
C VAL A 45 5.54 -12.86 19.57
N PHE A 46 4.74 -12.49 20.57
CA PHE A 46 4.40 -13.37 21.69
C PHE A 46 3.08 -14.11 21.49
N PHE A 47 2.05 -13.43 20.99
CA PHE A 47 0.67 -13.94 21.00
C PHE A 47 0.22 -14.53 19.64
N TRP A 48 1.09 -14.64 18.63
CA TRP A 48 0.68 -15.16 17.31
C TRP A 48 0.23 -16.62 17.35
N SER A 49 0.85 -17.45 18.19
CA SER A 49 0.61 -18.89 18.28
C SER A 49 -0.57 -19.25 19.18
N ASP A 50 -1.05 -18.31 19.98
CA ASP A 50 -2.11 -18.56 20.93
C ASP A 50 -3.43 -18.77 20.20
N THR A 51 -4.11 -19.88 20.53
CA THR A 51 -5.39 -20.25 19.92
C THR A 51 -6.46 -20.41 20.98
N VAL A 52 -7.63 -19.85 20.71
CA VAL A 52 -8.84 -19.99 21.54
C VAL A 52 -9.83 -20.85 20.78
N ALA A 53 -10.46 -21.81 21.47
CA ALA A 53 -11.52 -22.62 20.88
C ALA A 53 -12.83 -21.82 20.85
N ILE A 54 -13.38 -21.58 19.66
CA ILE A 54 -14.70 -20.97 19.46
C ILE A 54 -15.53 -21.97 18.66
N GLY A 55 -16.43 -22.70 19.35
CA GLY A 55 -17.15 -23.82 18.76
C GLY A 55 -16.25 -24.99 18.40
N SER A 56 -16.38 -25.55 17.19
CA SER A 56 -15.60 -26.70 16.69
C SER A 56 -14.25 -26.33 16.06
N LYS A 57 -13.88 -25.04 16.04
CA LYS A 57 -12.65 -24.55 15.40
C LYS A 57 -11.80 -23.75 16.39
N ARG A 58 -10.48 -23.82 16.22
CA ARG A 58 -9.50 -23.02 16.97
C ARG A 58 -9.14 -21.78 16.16
N TYR A 59 -9.16 -20.62 16.82
CA TYR A 59 -8.86 -19.33 16.21
C TYR A 59 -7.82 -18.58 17.02
N SER A 60 -6.83 -17.99 16.35
CA SER A 60 -5.87 -17.08 16.96
C SER A 60 -6.47 -15.68 17.09
N LEU A 61 -7.33 -15.49 18.09
CA LEU A 61 -8.04 -14.22 18.31
C LEU A 61 -7.06 -13.04 18.46
N ALA A 62 -5.96 -13.25 19.21
CA ALA A 62 -4.92 -12.23 19.41
C ALA A 62 -4.27 -11.82 18.08
N LEU A 63 -3.88 -12.79 17.23
CA LEU A 63 -3.34 -12.54 15.89
C LEU A 63 -4.29 -11.65 15.07
N TYR A 64 -5.58 -11.99 15.03
CA TYR A 64 -6.55 -11.24 14.26
C TYR A 64 -6.76 -9.81 14.77
N LEU A 65 -6.83 -9.63 16.09
CA LEU A 65 -6.98 -8.30 16.71
C LEU A 65 -5.76 -7.41 16.47
N LEU A 66 -4.56 -7.96 16.62
CA LEU A 66 -3.31 -7.21 16.41
C LEU A 66 -3.10 -6.85 14.93
N LEU A 67 -3.39 -7.77 14.01
CA LEU A 67 -3.38 -7.49 12.56
C LEU A 67 -4.45 -6.46 12.17
N PHE A 68 -5.61 -6.48 12.83
CA PHE A 68 -6.63 -5.46 12.62
C PHE A 68 -6.15 -4.08 13.09
N GLY A 69 -5.50 -4.00 14.26
CA GLY A 69 -4.88 -2.78 14.75
C GLY A 69 -3.86 -2.20 13.77
N LEU A 70 -2.98 -3.05 13.21
CA LEU A 70 -2.02 -2.64 12.18
C LEU A 70 -2.70 -2.16 10.90
N ALA A 71 -3.79 -2.81 10.47
CA ALA A 71 -4.55 -2.37 9.31
C ALA A 71 -5.20 -0.98 9.55
N VAL A 72 -5.64 -0.69 10.78
CA VAL A 72 -6.17 0.64 11.15
C VAL A 72 -5.06 1.69 11.09
N VAL A 73 -3.87 1.38 11.62
CA VAL A 73 -2.72 2.29 11.55
C VAL A 73 -2.35 2.58 10.09
N ASP A 74 -2.25 1.55 9.24
CA ASP A 74 -1.94 1.71 7.82
C ASP A 74 -3.00 2.58 7.10
N ALA A 75 -4.29 2.31 7.36
CA ALA A 75 -5.38 3.07 6.76
C ALA A 75 -5.35 4.57 7.14
N ILE A 76 -5.16 4.86 8.43
CA ILE A 76 -5.15 6.24 8.95
C ILE A 76 -3.87 6.99 8.55
N SER A 77 -2.73 6.29 8.41
CA SER A 77 -1.45 6.90 8.06
C SER A 77 -1.51 7.70 6.75
N ASN A 78 -2.17 7.17 5.72
CA ASN A 78 -2.34 7.83 4.42
C ASN A 78 -3.16 9.14 4.51
N VAL A 79 -3.99 9.31 5.54
CA VAL A 79 -4.85 10.49 5.73
C VAL A 79 -4.23 11.53 6.64
N LEU A 80 -3.36 11.13 7.57
CA LEU A 80 -2.71 12.05 8.51
C LEU A 80 -1.30 12.47 8.10
N PHE A 81 -0.50 11.53 7.59
CA PHE A 81 0.91 11.80 7.29
C PHE A 81 1.05 12.65 6.02
N ILE A 82 0.21 12.44 5.01
CA ILE A 82 0.29 13.18 3.75
C ILE A 82 0.02 14.69 3.97
N PRO A 83 -1.04 15.13 4.68
CA PRO A 83 -1.25 16.54 5.01
C PRO A 83 -0.17 17.10 5.94
N PHE A 84 0.28 16.32 6.93
CA PHE A 84 1.39 16.75 7.79
C PHE A 84 2.65 17.06 6.97
N MET A 85 2.93 16.26 5.94
CA MET A 85 4.05 16.49 5.03
C MET A 85 3.91 17.78 4.21
N ALA A 86 2.72 18.37 4.07
CA ALA A 86 2.48 19.61 3.34
C ALA A 86 3.25 20.80 3.93
N GLY A 87 3.44 20.81 5.25
CA GLY A 87 4.18 21.85 5.97
C GLY A 87 5.70 21.85 5.75
N PHE A 88 6.24 20.82 5.09
CA PHE A 88 7.69 20.62 4.93
C PHE A 88 8.21 20.97 3.52
N HIS A 89 9.47 20.62 3.22
CA HIS A 89 9.98 20.67 1.85
C HIS A 89 9.31 19.56 0.99
N PRO A 90 9.01 19.78 -0.31
CA PRO A 90 8.39 18.77 -1.19
C PRO A 90 9.11 17.41 -1.22
N THR A 91 10.43 17.41 -1.06
CA THR A 91 11.28 16.21 -0.94
C THR A 91 10.80 15.23 0.14
N TYR A 92 10.26 15.72 1.26
CA TYR A 92 9.78 14.86 2.36
C TYR A 92 8.53 14.06 1.99
N LEU A 93 7.65 14.61 1.14
CA LEU A 93 6.49 13.87 0.65
C LEU A 93 6.91 12.73 -0.27
N ASN A 94 7.86 12.97 -1.18
CA ASN A 94 8.41 11.91 -2.02
C ASN A 94 9.12 10.83 -1.17
N ALA A 95 9.89 11.24 -0.16
CA ALA A 95 10.56 10.31 0.76
C ALA A 95 9.56 9.47 1.56
N PHE A 96 8.41 10.03 1.95
CA PHE A 96 7.33 9.29 2.60
C PHE A 96 6.78 8.18 1.70
N PHE A 97 6.55 8.44 0.40
CA PHE A 97 6.12 7.40 -0.54
C PHE A 97 7.18 6.32 -0.77
N VAL A 98 8.46 6.70 -0.83
CA VAL A 98 9.57 5.73 -0.85
C VAL A 98 9.56 4.85 0.40
N GLY A 99 9.37 5.45 1.57
CA GLY A 99 9.24 4.74 2.85
C GLY A 99 8.08 3.74 2.85
N MET A 100 6.91 4.12 2.32
CA MET A 100 5.78 3.19 2.16
C MET A 100 6.13 2.00 1.26
N GLY A 101 6.93 2.20 0.21
CA GLY A 101 7.45 1.10 -0.62
C GLY A 101 8.37 0.16 0.16
N PHE A 102 9.23 0.70 1.03
CA PHE A 102 10.08 -0.11 1.90
C PHE A 102 9.29 -0.94 2.91
N SER A 103 8.15 -0.42 3.41
CA SER A 103 7.28 -1.14 4.35
C SER A 103 6.70 -2.44 3.76
N SER A 104 6.53 -2.56 2.45
CA SER A 104 6.13 -3.82 1.80
C SER A 104 7.33 -4.67 1.35
N LEU A 105 8.47 -4.02 1.04
CA LEU A 105 9.70 -4.70 0.65
C LEU A 105 10.28 -5.58 1.76
N ILE A 106 10.40 -5.05 2.98
CA ILE A 106 11.01 -5.78 4.11
C ILE A 106 10.24 -7.09 4.40
N PRO A 107 8.91 -7.09 4.62
CA PRO A 107 8.13 -8.32 4.77
C PRO A 107 8.28 -9.30 3.60
N SER A 108 8.43 -8.79 2.38
CA SER A 108 8.53 -9.63 1.17
C SER A 108 9.86 -10.35 1.07
N ILE A 109 10.96 -9.66 1.36
CA ILE A 109 12.29 -10.26 1.43
C ILE A 109 12.31 -11.31 2.54
N LEU A 110 11.77 -10.99 3.72
CA LEU A 110 11.70 -11.93 4.83
C LEU A 110 10.86 -13.17 4.49
N SER A 111 9.71 -13.00 3.85
CA SER A 111 8.84 -14.11 3.42
C SER A 111 9.54 -15.02 2.40
N LEU A 112 10.30 -14.43 1.47
CA LEU A 112 11.09 -15.17 0.49
C LEU A 112 12.24 -15.95 1.16
N ILE A 113 12.99 -15.32 2.07
CA ILE A 113 14.06 -15.97 2.84
C ILE A 113 13.48 -17.05 3.76
N GLN A 114 12.29 -16.83 4.33
CA GLN A 114 11.62 -17.82 5.19
C GLN A 114 11.24 -19.09 4.41
N GLY A 115 11.06 -18.98 3.09
CA GLY A 115 10.52 -20.06 2.26
C GLY A 115 9.03 -20.32 2.54
N SER A 116 8.29 -19.29 2.97
CA SER A 116 6.89 -19.41 3.34
C SER A 116 6.04 -19.94 2.19
N GLY A 117 5.42 -21.10 2.38
CA GLY A 117 4.54 -21.71 1.38
C GLY A 117 5.26 -22.59 0.35
N SER A 118 6.54 -22.91 0.55
CA SER A 118 7.23 -23.92 -0.26
C SER A 118 6.63 -25.30 -0.02
N TYR A 119 6.40 -26.05 -1.10
CA TYR A 119 5.95 -27.44 -1.04
C TYR A 119 6.58 -28.26 -2.15
N THR A 120 6.74 -29.55 -1.89
CA THR A 120 7.11 -30.57 -2.87
C THR A 120 5.88 -31.38 -3.24
N CYS A 121 5.74 -31.74 -4.51
CA CYS A 121 4.65 -32.59 -4.94
C CYS A 121 5.08 -34.05 -4.92
N GLU A 122 4.37 -34.87 -4.14
CA GLU A 122 4.49 -36.32 -4.20
C GLU A 122 3.22 -36.85 -4.92
N GLY A 123 3.34 -37.05 -6.23
CA GLY A 123 2.19 -37.28 -7.10
C GLY A 123 1.29 -36.04 -7.22
N SER A 124 0.01 -36.17 -6.89
CA SER A 124 -1.00 -35.10 -6.94
C SER A 124 -1.19 -34.34 -5.61
N VAL A 125 -0.43 -34.70 -4.57
CA VAL A 125 -0.58 -34.14 -3.21
C VAL A 125 0.59 -33.20 -2.89
N PRO A 126 0.33 -31.94 -2.47
CA PRO A 126 1.37 -31.02 -2.05
C PRO A 126 1.82 -31.30 -0.60
N HIS A 127 3.11 -31.56 -0.40
CA HIS A 127 3.75 -31.66 0.90
C HIS A 127 4.49 -30.35 1.23
N TYR A 128 3.96 -29.58 2.17
CA TYR A 128 4.54 -28.29 2.57
C TYR A 128 5.79 -28.48 3.43
N SER A 129 6.87 -27.81 3.03
CA SER A 129 8.11 -27.76 3.80
C SER A 129 7.97 -26.79 4.98
N PRO A 130 8.56 -27.10 6.15
CA PRO A 130 8.56 -26.17 7.26
C PRO A 130 9.34 -24.89 6.90
N PRO A 131 8.90 -23.71 7.36
CA PRO A 131 9.63 -22.46 7.14
C PRO A 131 10.99 -22.48 7.85
N LEU A 132 11.98 -21.78 7.28
CA LEU A 132 13.34 -21.74 7.81
C LEU A 132 13.44 -21.12 9.22
N PHE A 133 12.52 -20.23 9.56
CA PHE A 133 12.43 -19.63 10.89
C PHE A 133 10.97 -19.36 11.29
N SER A 134 10.73 -19.20 12.59
CA SER A 134 9.39 -18.99 13.16
C SER A 134 8.80 -17.61 12.80
N ALA A 135 7.47 -17.53 12.71
CA ALA A 135 6.74 -16.28 12.51
C ALA A 135 7.06 -15.21 13.59
N ALA A 136 7.45 -15.62 14.80
CA ALA A 136 7.91 -14.69 15.84
C ALA A 136 9.11 -13.85 15.39
N ILE A 137 10.11 -14.48 14.75
CA ILE A 137 11.31 -13.79 14.25
C ILE A 137 10.92 -12.83 13.11
N PHE A 138 9.99 -13.26 12.25
CA PHE A 138 9.43 -12.41 11.20
C PHE A 138 8.84 -11.12 11.80
N PHE A 139 7.93 -11.24 12.77
CA PHE A 139 7.30 -10.07 13.40
C PHE A 139 8.29 -9.20 14.18
N LEU A 140 9.31 -9.81 14.80
CA LEU A 140 10.34 -9.09 15.54
C LEU A 140 11.19 -8.19 14.63
N ILE A 141 11.56 -8.66 13.43
CA ILE A 141 12.32 -7.84 12.47
C ILE A 141 11.46 -6.66 11.98
N ILE A 142 10.19 -6.90 11.69
CA ILE A 142 9.25 -5.83 11.30
C ILE A 142 9.07 -4.82 12.44
N PHE A 143 8.98 -5.27 13.69
CA PHE A 143 8.93 -4.41 14.88
C PHE A 143 10.12 -3.45 14.94
N PHE A 144 11.35 -3.95 14.82
CA PHE A 144 12.54 -3.09 14.82
C PHE A 144 12.53 -2.09 13.66
N SER A 145 12.09 -2.50 12.47
CA SER A 145 11.94 -1.59 11.34
C SER A 145 10.94 -0.46 11.63
N THR A 146 9.83 -0.75 12.30
CA THR A 146 8.83 0.27 12.67
C THR A 146 9.32 1.16 13.82
N CYS A 147 10.12 0.64 14.76
CA CYS A 147 10.80 1.47 15.76
C CYS A 147 11.76 2.47 15.11
N ILE A 148 12.55 2.04 14.11
CA ILE A 148 13.44 2.94 13.36
C ILE A 148 12.62 4.05 12.67
N SER A 149 11.51 3.71 12.00
CA SER A 149 10.61 4.69 11.40
C SER A 149 10.00 5.65 12.44
N THR A 150 9.69 5.15 13.64
CA THR A 150 9.14 5.96 14.73
C THR A 150 10.17 6.94 15.25
N VAL A 151 11.42 6.51 15.48
CA VAL A 151 12.52 7.38 15.88
C VAL A 151 12.80 8.42 14.80
N ALA A 152 12.82 8.04 13.52
CA ALA A 152 12.99 8.96 12.41
C ALA A 152 11.88 10.03 12.37
N PHE A 153 10.62 9.65 12.62
CA PHE A 153 9.52 10.60 12.73
C PHE A 153 9.68 11.55 13.92
N VAL A 154 10.09 11.06 15.08
CA VAL A 154 10.34 11.88 16.28
C VAL A 154 11.47 12.89 16.03
N VAL A 155 12.57 12.47 15.39
CA VAL A 155 13.66 13.36 14.99
C VAL A 155 13.15 14.43 14.01
N LEU A 156 12.40 14.03 12.98
CA LEU A 156 11.80 14.96 12.03
C LEU A 156 10.90 15.97 12.74
N TYR A 157 10.10 15.52 13.71
CA TYR A 157 9.24 16.38 14.52
C TYR A 157 10.02 17.40 15.34
N TYR A 158 11.07 16.98 16.07
CA TYR A 158 11.86 17.92 16.87
C TYR A 158 12.58 18.95 15.99
N VAL A 159 13.17 18.51 14.88
CA VAL A 159 13.81 19.41 13.91
C VAL A 159 12.79 20.38 13.30
N ALA A 160 11.58 19.90 12.99
CA ALA A 160 10.49 20.71 12.47
C ALA A 160 10.06 21.81 13.44
N VAL A 161 9.83 21.43 14.71
CA VAL A 161 9.43 22.34 15.79
C VAL A 161 10.51 23.40 16.00
N GLN A 162 11.78 23.00 16.00
CA GLN A 162 12.90 23.92 16.18
C GLN A 162 13.07 24.90 15.01
N LYS A 163 12.72 24.49 13.77
CA LYS A 163 12.83 25.32 12.56
C LYS A 163 11.60 26.19 12.29
N ASN A 164 10.50 26.02 13.04
CA ASN A 164 9.25 26.76 12.90
C ASN A 164 9.30 28.22 13.44
N SER A 165 10.42 28.94 13.28
CA SER A 165 10.38 30.40 13.38
C SER A 165 9.64 31.01 12.18
N PRO A 166 8.76 32.02 12.38
CA PRO A 166 7.83 32.54 11.38
C PRO A 166 8.49 33.14 10.12
N VAL A 167 9.80 33.41 10.15
CA VAL A 167 10.59 33.99 9.06
C VAL A 167 10.86 32.99 7.92
N HIS A 168 10.94 31.68 8.20
CA HIS A 168 11.27 30.67 7.18
C HIS A 168 10.06 30.18 6.37
N ARG A 169 8.84 30.42 6.87
CA ARG A 169 7.58 30.04 6.22
C ARG A 169 7.34 30.78 4.90
N ARG A 170 7.89 31.99 4.75
CA ARG A 170 7.75 32.81 3.52
C ARG A 170 8.78 32.48 2.44
N THR A 171 10.00 32.10 2.82
CA THR A 171 11.11 31.90 1.87
C THR A 171 11.01 30.59 1.08
N CYS A 172 10.42 29.52 1.64
CA CYS A 172 10.20 28.28 0.88
C CYS A 172 9.00 28.38 -0.08
N PHE A 173 7.98 29.18 0.26
CA PHE A 173 6.83 29.42 -0.63
C PHE A 173 7.22 30.27 -1.86
N GLN A 174 8.21 31.15 -1.72
CA GLN A 174 8.70 31.99 -2.82
C GLN A 174 9.53 31.24 -3.88
N SER A 175 9.94 29.99 -3.63
CA SER A 175 10.58 29.14 -4.65
C SER A 175 9.57 28.32 -5.48
N ALA A 176 8.26 28.46 -5.22
CA ALA A 176 7.26 27.82 -6.07
C ALA A 176 7.19 28.57 -7.40
N GLU A 177 7.69 27.92 -8.46
CA GLU A 177 7.40 28.30 -9.85
C GLU A 177 5.93 28.75 -9.97
N GLU A 178 5.73 29.90 -10.61
CA GLU A 178 4.44 30.49 -10.96
C GLU A 178 3.62 29.50 -11.82
N TYR A 179 2.86 28.61 -11.17
CA TYR A 179 2.01 27.63 -11.84
C TYR A 179 0.55 27.96 -11.62
N LYS A 180 -0.21 27.94 -12.73
CA LYS A 180 -1.65 28.23 -12.76
C LYS A 180 -2.42 27.42 -11.70
N PRO A 181 -3.39 28.05 -11.00
CA PRO A 181 -4.23 27.35 -10.04
C PRO A 181 -4.97 26.19 -10.72
N LEU A 182 -5.02 25.06 -10.02
CA LEU A 182 -5.67 23.85 -10.51
C LEU A 182 -7.19 24.08 -10.64
N SER A 183 -7.72 23.92 -11.85
CA SER A 183 -9.17 23.97 -12.09
C SER A 183 -9.90 22.90 -11.28
N THR A 184 -11.12 23.20 -10.82
CA THR A 184 -12.00 22.26 -10.11
C THR A 184 -12.14 20.94 -10.86
N THR A 185 -12.28 20.98 -12.19
CA THR A 185 -12.37 19.77 -13.02
C THR A 185 -11.09 18.93 -12.96
N SER A 186 -9.94 19.58 -12.99
CA SER A 186 -8.63 18.91 -12.85
C SER A 186 -8.44 18.32 -11.46
N TYR A 187 -8.93 19.00 -10.42
CA TYR A 187 -8.89 18.51 -9.04
C TYR A 187 -9.74 17.26 -8.87
N VAL A 188 -10.99 17.28 -9.34
CA VAL A 188 -11.90 16.12 -9.31
C VAL A 188 -11.31 14.95 -10.11
N PHE A 189 -10.75 15.22 -11.29
CA PHE A 189 -10.06 14.21 -12.10
C PHE A 189 -8.94 13.52 -11.30
N ILE A 190 -8.05 14.28 -10.67
CA ILE A 190 -6.96 13.71 -9.85
C ILE A 190 -7.52 12.81 -8.73
N LEU A 191 -8.53 13.27 -7.98
CA LEU A 191 -9.10 12.50 -6.88
C LEU A 191 -9.71 11.18 -7.34
N LEU A 192 -10.45 11.20 -8.46
CA LEU A 192 -11.02 9.98 -9.05
C LEU A 192 -9.93 9.03 -9.54
N THR A 193 -8.88 9.55 -10.19
CA THR A 193 -7.76 8.73 -10.66
C THR A 193 -6.94 8.15 -9.51
N VAL A 194 -6.71 8.90 -8.43
CA VAL A 194 -6.06 8.40 -7.20
C VAL A 194 -6.88 7.27 -6.59
N SER A 195 -8.20 7.43 -6.51
CA SER A 195 -9.09 6.36 -6.05
C SER A 195 -8.99 5.11 -6.93
N LEU A 196 -9.02 5.27 -8.26
CA LEU A 196 -8.86 4.16 -9.20
C LEU A 196 -7.51 3.44 -9.04
N VAL A 197 -6.40 4.19 -8.99
CA VAL A 197 -5.04 3.65 -8.82
C VAL A 197 -4.94 2.86 -7.51
N ASN A 198 -5.51 3.37 -6.41
CA ASN A 198 -5.49 2.68 -5.12
C ASN A 198 -6.47 1.49 -5.04
N ALA A 199 -7.56 1.51 -5.81
CA ALA A 199 -8.43 0.36 -5.97
C ALA A 199 -7.70 -0.78 -6.68
N GLN A 200 -6.92 -0.46 -7.71
CA GLN A 200 -6.09 -1.41 -8.46
C GLN A 200 -4.97 -1.97 -7.59
N MET A 201 -4.17 -1.09 -6.98
CA MET A 201 -2.96 -1.44 -6.23
C MET A 201 -3.25 -2.24 -4.95
N ASN A 202 -4.25 -1.84 -4.16
CA ASN A 202 -4.48 -2.41 -2.81
C ASN A 202 -5.68 -3.36 -2.75
N GLY A 203 -6.57 -3.34 -3.76
CA GLY A 203 -7.77 -4.17 -3.80
C GLY A 203 -7.69 -5.27 -4.86
N ILE A 204 -7.60 -4.88 -6.12
CA ILE A 204 -7.70 -5.77 -7.27
C ILE A 204 -6.45 -6.65 -7.39
N LEU A 205 -5.27 -6.06 -7.54
CA LEU A 205 -4.01 -6.79 -7.77
C LEU A 205 -3.70 -7.82 -6.67
N PRO A 206 -3.78 -7.50 -5.36
CA PRO A 206 -3.52 -8.49 -4.32
C PRO A 206 -4.48 -9.68 -4.41
N SER A 207 -5.74 -9.43 -4.76
CA SER A 207 -6.77 -10.46 -4.87
C SER A 207 -6.61 -11.37 -6.10
N VAL A 208 -6.06 -10.86 -7.22
CA VAL A 208 -5.85 -11.65 -8.45
C VAL A 208 -4.46 -12.24 -8.58
N SER A 209 -3.48 -11.73 -7.82
CA SER A 209 -2.06 -12.10 -7.94
C SER A 209 -1.79 -13.60 -7.90
N SER A 210 -2.51 -14.34 -7.05
CA SER A 210 -2.40 -15.80 -6.97
C SER A 210 -2.94 -16.47 -8.24
N PHE A 211 -4.10 -16.06 -8.72
CA PHE A 211 -4.72 -16.61 -9.92
C PHE A 211 -3.96 -16.26 -11.21
N SER A 212 -3.28 -15.11 -11.27
CA SER A 212 -2.54 -14.69 -12.46
C SER A 212 -1.13 -15.27 -12.57
N ALA A 213 -0.58 -15.88 -11.51
CA ALA A 213 0.81 -16.34 -11.49
C ALA A 213 0.97 -17.83 -11.12
N LEU A 214 0.14 -18.36 -10.22
CA LEU A 214 0.20 -19.76 -9.79
C LEU A 214 -0.06 -20.78 -10.92
N PRO A 215 -0.92 -20.53 -11.93
CA PRO A 215 -1.10 -21.47 -13.04
C PRO A 215 0.19 -21.79 -13.80
N TYR A 216 1.20 -20.91 -13.72
CA TYR A 216 2.48 -21.12 -14.39
C TYR A 216 3.51 -21.78 -13.49
N SER A 217 3.73 -21.27 -12.27
CA SER A 217 4.52 -21.95 -11.24
C SER A 217 4.47 -21.19 -9.90
N GLN A 218 4.81 -21.86 -8.80
CA GLN A 218 5.03 -21.19 -7.51
C GLN A 218 6.16 -20.16 -7.58
N ALA A 219 7.25 -20.48 -8.29
CA ALA A 219 8.35 -19.55 -8.48
C ALA A 219 7.88 -18.26 -9.19
N THR A 220 7.00 -18.37 -10.19
CA THR A 220 6.40 -17.22 -10.89
C THR A 220 5.64 -16.31 -9.92
N TYR A 221 4.85 -16.89 -9.01
CA TYR A 221 4.11 -16.14 -7.99
C TYR A 221 5.06 -15.42 -7.01
N HIS A 222 6.04 -16.14 -6.45
CA HIS A 222 7.00 -15.55 -5.51
C HIS A 222 7.86 -14.46 -6.16
N TYR A 223 8.38 -14.68 -7.38
CA TYR A 223 9.15 -13.68 -8.10
C TYR A 223 8.31 -12.47 -8.46
N SER A 224 7.06 -12.66 -8.90
CA SER A 224 6.16 -11.55 -9.19
C SER A 224 5.96 -10.64 -7.98
N ILE A 225 5.66 -11.20 -6.81
CA ILE A 225 5.47 -10.43 -5.57
C ILE A 225 6.77 -9.76 -5.13
N ALA A 226 7.87 -10.51 -5.04
CA ALA A 226 9.13 -10.00 -4.54
C ALA A 226 9.67 -8.85 -5.41
N LEU A 227 9.69 -9.03 -6.73
CA LEU A 227 10.16 -8.01 -7.67
C LEU A 227 9.22 -6.80 -7.73
N SER A 228 7.90 -7.00 -7.62
CA SER A 228 6.94 -5.89 -7.55
C SER A 228 7.18 -5.02 -6.31
N ASN A 229 7.48 -5.64 -5.16
CA ASN A 229 7.79 -4.92 -3.92
C ASN A 229 9.16 -4.22 -3.96
N ILE A 230 10.10 -4.65 -4.81
CA ILE A 230 11.33 -3.88 -5.11
C ILE A 230 11.04 -2.71 -6.05
N MET A 231 10.17 -2.92 -7.04
CA MET A 231 9.80 -1.91 -8.02
C MET A 231 9.04 -0.73 -7.39
N MET A 232 8.21 -0.99 -6.38
CA MET A 232 7.45 0.06 -5.68
C MET A 232 8.31 1.21 -5.13
N PRO A 233 9.30 0.99 -4.24
CA PRO A 233 10.17 2.05 -3.75
C PRO A 233 11.05 2.64 -4.86
N LEU A 234 11.50 1.85 -5.84
CA LEU A 234 12.28 2.34 -6.98
C LEU A 234 11.49 3.37 -7.81
N ALA A 235 10.23 3.06 -8.12
CA ALA A 235 9.35 3.96 -8.87
C ALA A 235 8.99 5.22 -8.06
N SER A 236 8.79 5.09 -6.75
CA SER A 236 8.65 6.26 -5.87
C SER A 236 9.92 7.10 -5.82
N PHE A 237 11.10 6.48 -5.85
CA PHE A 237 12.39 7.18 -5.83
C PHE A 237 12.68 7.87 -7.17
N LEU A 238 12.25 7.29 -8.29
CA LEU A 238 12.34 7.90 -9.62
C LEU A 238 11.69 9.30 -9.66
N SER A 239 10.69 9.55 -8.82
CA SER A 239 10.01 10.84 -8.72
C SER A 239 10.92 11.98 -8.22
N PHE A 240 12.09 11.68 -7.64
CA PHE A 240 13.09 12.70 -7.29
C PHE A 240 13.81 13.27 -8.51
N PHE A 241 13.95 12.47 -9.58
CA PHE A 241 14.66 12.86 -10.80
C PHE A 241 13.70 13.26 -11.91
N VAL A 242 12.64 12.48 -12.11
CA VAL A 242 11.69 12.65 -13.20
C VAL A 242 10.29 12.74 -12.62
N LEU A 243 9.82 13.95 -12.33
CA LEU A 243 8.47 14.18 -11.82
C LEU A 243 7.57 14.74 -12.93
N VAL A 244 6.71 13.89 -13.48
CA VAL A 244 5.72 14.30 -14.47
C VAL A 244 4.65 15.11 -13.79
N ARG A 245 4.58 16.37 -14.21
CA ARG A 245 3.57 17.30 -13.75
C ARG A 245 2.35 17.28 -14.70
N LYS A 246 2.52 17.42 -16.01
CA LYS A 246 1.43 17.66 -16.98
C LYS A 246 0.24 16.67 -16.83
N LEU A 247 -0.98 17.19 -16.63
CA LEU A 247 -2.19 16.38 -16.37
C LEU A 247 -2.56 15.41 -17.50
N PRO A 248 -2.48 15.77 -18.80
CA PRO A 248 -2.76 14.82 -19.87
C PRO A 248 -1.80 13.64 -19.86
N LEU A 249 -0.53 13.88 -19.53
CA LEU A 249 0.48 12.83 -19.44
C LEU A 249 0.22 11.91 -18.23
N LEU A 250 -0.18 12.47 -17.08
CA LEU A 250 -0.62 11.69 -15.92
C LEU A 250 -1.87 10.84 -16.23
N GLY A 251 -2.82 11.40 -16.98
CA GLY A 251 -3.99 10.66 -17.46
C GLY A 251 -3.60 9.50 -18.37
N MET A 252 -2.66 9.72 -19.30
CA MET A 252 -2.14 8.68 -20.18
C MET A 252 -1.41 7.57 -19.40
N LEU A 253 -0.53 7.92 -18.46
CA LEU A 253 0.14 6.95 -17.59
C LEU A 253 -0.87 6.14 -16.76
N SER A 254 -1.93 6.79 -16.25
CA SER A 254 -3.01 6.09 -15.55
C SER A 254 -3.80 5.14 -16.46
N GLY A 255 -3.99 5.51 -17.73
CA GLY A 255 -4.59 4.64 -18.74
C GLY A 255 -3.75 3.39 -18.98
N ILE A 256 -2.43 3.55 -19.14
CA ILE A 256 -1.48 2.43 -19.27
C ILE A 256 -1.54 1.54 -18.03
N SER A 257 -1.51 2.13 -16.83
CA SER A 257 -1.60 1.40 -15.56
C SER A 257 -2.89 0.55 -15.45
N THR A 258 -4.00 1.11 -15.91
CA THR A 258 -5.30 0.42 -15.93
C THR A 258 -5.32 -0.72 -16.95
N ALA A 259 -4.74 -0.51 -18.14
CA ALA A 259 -4.62 -1.56 -19.15
C ALA A 259 -3.75 -2.72 -18.66
N THR A 260 -2.62 -2.44 -17.99
CA THR A 260 -1.77 -3.48 -17.39
C THR A 260 -2.50 -4.24 -16.28
N THR A 261 -3.28 -3.55 -15.44
CA THR A 261 -4.10 -4.20 -14.42
C THR A 261 -5.19 -5.08 -15.04
N ALA A 262 -5.87 -4.60 -16.08
CA ALA A 262 -6.87 -5.38 -16.81
C ALA A 262 -6.27 -6.64 -17.44
N PHE A 263 -5.04 -6.56 -17.97
CA PHE A 263 -4.31 -7.71 -18.47
C PHE A 263 -4.02 -8.74 -17.37
N LEU A 264 -3.62 -8.33 -16.17
CA LEU A 264 -3.43 -9.25 -15.04
C LEU A 264 -4.74 -9.89 -14.58
N VAL A 265 -5.85 -9.15 -14.59
CA VAL A 265 -7.19 -9.70 -14.33
C VAL A 265 -7.59 -10.70 -15.41
N TYR A 266 -7.25 -10.45 -16.67
CA TYR A 266 -7.46 -11.39 -17.77
C TYR A 266 -6.66 -12.69 -17.57
N LEU A 267 -5.37 -12.60 -17.19
CA LEU A 267 -4.57 -13.78 -16.83
C LEU A 267 -5.20 -14.57 -15.68
N ALA A 268 -5.71 -13.88 -14.66
CA ALA A 268 -6.43 -14.51 -13.56
C ALA A 268 -7.72 -15.20 -14.00
N ALA A 269 -8.48 -14.61 -14.94
CA ALA A 269 -9.70 -15.18 -15.49
C ALA A 269 -9.44 -16.43 -16.35
N LEU A 270 -8.27 -16.54 -16.96
CA LEU A 270 -7.85 -17.75 -17.68
C LEU A 270 -7.52 -18.91 -16.74
N SER A 271 -7.23 -18.66 -15.46
CA SER A 271 -6.92 -19.71 -14.49
C SER A 271 -8.07 -20.74 -14.42
N PRO A 272 -7.79 -22.05 -14.58
CA PRO A 272 -6.49 -22.73 -14.47
C PRO A 272 -5.76 -23.01 -15.80
N ALA A 273 -6.23 -22.47 -16.93
CA ALA A 273 -5.53 -22.58 -18.21
C ALA A 273 -4.34 -21.61 -18.30
N MET A 274 -3.34 -21.96 -19.12
CA MET A 274 -2.18 -21.10 -19.37
C MET A 274 -2.40 -20.29 -20.65
N ILE A 275 -2.02 -19.01 -20.62
CA ILE A 275 -1.97 -18.20 -21.84
C ILE A 275 -1.01 -18.85 -22.86
N PHE A 276 -1.45 -18.94 -24.11
CA PHE A 276 -0.73 -19.59 -25.22
C PHE A 276 -0.33 -21.06 -24.97
N ASN A 277 -0.90 -21.74 -23.96
CA ASN A 277 -0.49 -23.08 -23.52
C ASN A 277 1.02 -23.21 -23.22
N SER A 278 1.73 -22.10 -22.96
CA SER A 278 3.17 -22.07 -22.71
C SER A 278 3.47 -21.58 -21.31
N LYS A 279 4.14 -22.42 -20.52
CA LYS A 279 4.56 -22.12 -19.14
C LYS A 279 5.57 -20.97 -19.08
N SER A 280 6.53 -20.94 -20.01
CA SER A 280 7.62 -19.95 -20.03
C SER A 280 7.11 -18.56 -20.42
N THR A 281 6.39 -18.48 -21.54
CA THR A 281 5.84 -17.22 -22.06
C THR A 281 4.84 -16.60 -21.07
N GLY A 282 3.95 -17.42 -20.50
CA GLY A 282 2.99 -16.95 -19.52
C GLY A 282 3.61 -16.47 -18.22
N SER A 283 4.67 -17.14 -17.74
CA SER A 283 5.43 -16.68 -16.58
C SER A 283 6.07 -15.32 -16.82
N ALA A 284 6.77 -15.16 -17.96
CA ALA A 284 7.42 -13.91 -18.31
C ALA A 284 6.43 -12.74 -18.42
N LEU A 285 5.26 -12.97 -19.04
CA LEU A 285 4.20 -11.97 -19.17
C LEU A 285 3.57 -11.60 -17.81
N SER A 286 3.29 -12.59 -16.97
CA SER A 286 2.71 -12.37 -15.64
C SER A 286 3.64 -11.56 -14.74
N ILE A 287 4.92 -11.92 -14.69
CA ILE A 287 5.94 -11.17 -13.94
C ILE A 287 6.07 -9.76 -14.52
N SER A 288 6.33 -9.61 -15.81
CA SER A 288 6.56 -8.30 -16.43
C SER A 288 5.38 -7.34 -16.25
N ALA A 289 4.15 -7.82 -16.41
CA ALA A 289 2.96 -7.02 -16.18
C ALA A 289 2.80 -6.62 -14.71
N SER A 290 3.12 -7.52 -13.76
CA SER A 290 3.06 -7.23 -12.32
C SER A 290 4.08 -6.15 -11.92
N LEU A 291 5.32 -6.23 -12.42
CA LEU A 291 6.34 -5.19 -12.22
C LEU A 291 5.89 -3.84 -12.79
N LEU A 292 5.40 -3.83 -14.04
CA LEU A 292 4.96 -2.60 -14.69
C LEU A 292 3.79 -1.95 -13.92
N ALA A 293 2.81 -2.75 -13.50
CA ALA A 293 1.69 -2.25 -12.71
C ALA A 293 2.16 -1.70 -11.35
N ALA A 294 3.02 -2.42 -10.63
CA ALA A 294 3.55 -1.97 -9.34
C ALA A 294 4.32 -0.65 -9.46
N GLY A 295 5.15 -0.51 -10.50
CA GLY A 295 5.91 0.71 -10.78
C GLY A 295 5.00 1.89 -11.14
N LEU A 296 4.07 1.70 -12.07
CA LEU A 296 3.15 2.76 -12.50
C LEU A 296 2.24 3.24 -11.36
N HIS A 297 1.63 2.33 -10.60
CA HIS A 297 0.77 2.72 -9.47
C HIS A 297 1.55 3.49 -8.41
N SER A 298 2.75 3.02 -8.04
CA SER A 298 3.62 3.68 -7.07
C SER A 298 4.01 5.09 -7.52
N TYR A 299 4.50 5.22 -8.76
CA TYR A 299 4.87 6.51 -9.35
C TYR A 299 3.70 7.50 -9.43
N LEU A 300 2.54 7.03 -9.90
CA LEU A 300 1.33 7.85 -10.05
C LEU A 300 0.87 8.42 -8.70
N ARG A 301 0.92 7.64 -7.61
CA ARG A 301 0.59 8.14 -6.27
C ARG A 301 1.46 9.33 -5.86
N VAL A 302 2.76 9.25 -6.10
CA VAL A 302 3.69 10.36 -5.80
C VAL A 302 3.41 11.57 -6.68
N ALA A 303 3.23 11.35 -7.98
CA ALA A 303 2.98 12.43 -8.94
C ALA A 303 1.67 13.18 -8.65
N PHE A 304 0.58 12.47 -8.33
CA PHE A 304 -0.69 13.09 -7.97
C PHE A 304 -0.60 13.85 -6.65
N ALA A 305 0.01 13.27 -5.61
CA ALA A 305 0.20 13.95 -4.33
C ALA A 305 1.08 15.20 -4.48
N SER A 306 2.18 15.10 -5.23
CA SER A 306 3.03 16.26 -5.52
C SER A 306 2.26 17.34 -6.29
N ARG A 307 1.31 16.98 -7.15
CA ARG A 307 0.48 17.95 -7.87
C ARG A 307 -0.55 18.65 -7.00
N LEU A 308 -1.17 17.95 -6.07
CA LEU A 308 -2.13 18.52 -5.14
C LEU A 308 -1.48 19.44 -4.10
N ARG A 309 -0.18 19.26 -3.85
CA ARG A 309 0.60 20.08 -2.93
C ARG A 309 0.84 21.52 -3.41
N VAL A 310 0.92 21.76 -4.73
CA VAL A 310 1.27 23.07 -5.29
C VAL A 310 0.04 23.98 -5.30
N SER A 311 -0.42 24.44 -4.13
CA SER A 311 -1.61 25.29 -3.96
C SER A 311 -1.64 25.94 -2.57
N ASP A 312 -2.36 27.07 -2.45
CA ASP A 312 -2.54 27.78 -1.16
C ASP A 312 -3.25 26.90 -0.10
N GLU A 313 -4.09 25.95 -0.52
CA GLU A 313 -4.80 25.00 0.34
C GLU A 313 -4.19 23.57 0.30
N SER A 314 -2.85 23.48 0.27
CA SER A 314 -2.14 22.20 0.11
C SER A 314 -2.53 21.14 1.15
N GLU A 315 -2.70 21.50 2.41
CA GLU A 315 -3.07 20.60 3.50
C GLU A 315 -4.44 19.94 3.29
N SER A 316 -5.47 20.74 2.99
CA SER A 316 -6.83 20.26 2.72
C SER A 316 -6.89 19.36 1.47
N ARG A 317 -6.18 19.73 0.40
CA ARG A 317 -6.14 18.93 -0.84
C ARG A 317 -5.43 17.60 -0.64
N LEU A 318 -4.33 17.60 0.12
CA LEU A 318 -3.60 16.38 0.49
C LEU A 318 -4.39 15.50 1.46
N PHE A 319 -5.25 16.10 2.30
CA PHE A 319 -6.17 15.36 3.14
C PHE A 319 -7.20 14.61 2.30
N TRP A 320 -7.84 15.29 1.35
CA TRP A 320 -8.76 14.64 0.41
C TRP A 320 -8.08 13.59 -0.48
N ASN A 321 -6.81 13.79 -0.85
CA ASN A 321 -6.01 12.76 -1.52
C ASN A 321 -5.90 11.47 -0.68
N GLY A 322 -5.62 11.62 0.62
CA GLY A 322 -5.59 10.50 1.56
C GLY A 322 -6.95 9.81 1.70
N VAL A 323 -8.03 10.60 1.82
CA VAL A 323 -9.40 10.07 1.90
C VAL A 323 -9.77 9.28 0.64
N PHE A 324 -9.54 9.83 -0.55
CA PHE A 324 -9.83 9.15 -1.82
C PHE A 324 -8.94 7.93 -2.07
N THR A 325 -7.70 7.93 -1.55
CA THR A 325 -6.85 6.73 -1.53
C THR A 325 -7.55 5.58 -0.79
N GLN A 326 -8.13 5.86 0.37
CA GLN A 326 -8.82 4.84 1.18
C GLN A 326 -10.16 4.42 0.58
N ILE A 327 -10.93 5.35 0.04
CA ILE A 327 -12.17 5.05 -0.71
C ILE A 327 -11.85 4.10 -1.87
N GLY A 328 -10.78 4.36 -2.62
CA GLY A 328 -10.31 3.51 -3.71
C GLY A 328 -9.99 2.10 -3.24
N SER A 329 -9.10 1.96 -2.25
CA SER A 329 -8.70 0.66 -1.70
C SER A 329 -9.89 -0.15 -1.15
N PHE A 330 -10.83 0.52 -0.48
CA PHE A 330 -12.07 -0.11 -0.01
C PHE A 330 -12.96 -0.58 -1.17
N THR A 331 -13.14 0.27 -2.18
CA THR A 331 -13.98 -0.02 -3.36
C THR A 331 -13.43 -1.19 -4.15
N GLY A 332 -12.14 -1.18 -4.50
CA GLY A 332 -11.49 -2.28 -5.23
C GLY A 332 -11.56 -3.59 -4.45
N SER A 333 -11.38 -3.51 -3.13
CA SER A 333 -11.56 -4.65 -2.24
C SER A 333 -12.99 -5.20 -2.26
N MET A 334 -14.03 -4.36 -2.21
CA MET A 334 -15.42 -4.81 -2.26
C MET A 334 -15.79 -5.45 -3.60
N VAL A 335 -15.33 -4.88 -4.71
CA VAL A 335 -15.52 -5.46 -6.04
C VAL A 335 -14.95 -6.88 -6.07
N MET A 336 -13.71 -7.07 -5.63
CA MET A 336 -13.09 -8.40 -5.60
C MET A 336 -13.75 -9.38 -4.63
N LEU A 337 -14.40 -8.88 -3.56
CA LEU A 337 -15.20 -9.75 -2.70
C LEU A 337 -16.35 -10.40 -3.46
N VAL A 338 -17.11 -9.58 -4.18
CA VAL A 338 -18.27 -10.03 -4.93
C VAL A 338 -17.83 -11.02 -6.01
N VAL A 339 -16.73 -10.72 -6.70
CA VAL A 339 -16.16 -11.62 -7.71
C VAL A 339 -15.75 -12.97 -7.09
N ASN A 340 -15.11 -12.97 -5.92
CA ASN A 340 -14.73 -14.19 -5.22
C ASN A 340 -15.94 -14.98 -4.69
N LEU A 341 -16.98 -14.31 -4.18
CA LEU A 341 -18.21 -14.97 -3.71
C LEU A 341 -18.97 -15.65 -4.84
N ASN A 342 -18.91 -15.09 -6.05
CA ASN A 342 -19.51 -15.69 -7.25
C ASN A 342 -18.65 -16.81 -7.88
N GLY A 343 -17.49 -17.15 -7.31
CA GLY A 343 -16.65 -18.24 -7.80
C GLY A 343 -16.08 -18.01 -9.21
N VAL A 344 -15.92 -16.75 -9.62
CA VAL A 344 -15.47 -16.39 -10.98
C VAL A 344 -14.04 -16.87 -11.24
N PHE A 345 -13.17 -16.81 -10.24
CA PHE A 345 -11.79 -17.31 -10.34
C PHE A 345 -11.69 -18.73 -9.78
N LYS A 346 -11.08 -19.62 -10.56
CA LYS A 346 -10.75 -20.98 -10.13
C LYS A 346 -9.25 -21.08 -9.86
N SER A 347 -8.88 -21.47 -8.65
CA SER A 347 -7.48 -21.68 -8.28
C SER A 347 -6.90 -22.86 -9.07
N ALA A 348 -5.68 -22.72 -9.58
CA ALA A 348 -4.96 -23.83 -10.18
C ALA A 348 -4.57 -24.86 -9.11
N PRO A 349 -4.63 -26.18 -9.41
CA PRO A 349 -4.18 -27.20 -8.47
C PRO A 349 -2.67 -27.04 -8.22
N PRO A 350 -2.22 -27.14 -6.96
CA PRO A 350 -0.82 -26.90 -6.58
C PRO A 350 0.16 -27.92 -7.19
N CYS A 351 -0.28 -29.15 -7.43
CA CYS A 351 0.48 -30.21 -8.08
C CYS A 351 -0.18 -30.56 -9.41
N ARG A 352 0.48 -30.23 -10.52
CA ARG A 352 0.01 -30.46 -11.89
C ARG A 352 1.12 -30.93 -12.79
#